data_AF-X0XLY0-F1
#
_entry.id   AF-X0XLY0-F1
#
_cell.length_a   1.000
_cell.length_b   1.000
_cell.length_c   1.000
_cell.angle_alpha   90.00
_cell.angle_beta   90.00
_cell.angle_gamma   90.00
#
_symmetry.space_group_name_H-M   'P 1'
#
loop_
_entity.id
_entity.type
_entity.pdbx_description
1 polymer ?
#
loop_
_entity_poly.entity_id
_entity_poly.type
_entity_poly.pdbx_seq_one_letter_code
_entity_poly.pdbx_strand_id
1 'polypeptide(L)'
;KQIQGRKRESERLRESLALRATAMGMHMSGIPRFPNEITMESMDRYRDEMKGYSDKIRVEFERQRNKHFQEITRNLRKRDGYISLVCPKCGEDDHGNRMNGKPYCFMNTKHGGLGPVPLMTPEKAKDWKPPTKKFKKKDSWELDTSDIVRERK
;
A
#
# COMPACT_ATOMS: atom_id res chain seq x y z
N LYS A 1 -8.28 -3.47 50.25
CA LYS A 1 -8.14 -4.91 49.88
C LYS A 1 -8.66 -5.21 48.45
N GLN A 2 -9.85 -4.72 48.04
CA GLN A 2 -10.41 -4.99 46.70
C GLN A 2 -9.55 -4.47 45.52
N ILE A 3 -8.98 -3.27 45.61
CA ILE A 3 -8.17 -2.66 44.54
C ILE A 3 -6.87 -3.45 44.26
N GLN A 4 -6.18 -3.91 45.31
CA GLN A 4 -5.00 -4.78 45.18
C GLN A 4 -5.31 -6.15 44.58
N GLY A 5 -6.53 -6.67 44.79
CA GLY A 5 -7.00 -7.89 44.13
C GLY A 5 -7.18 -7.67 42.62
N ARG A 6 -7.88 -6.60 42.23
CA ARG A 6 -8.10 -6.23 40.83
C ARG A 6 -6.79 -5.96 40.08
N LYS A 7 -5.81 -5.34 40.74
CA LYS A 7 -4.46 -5.11 40.17
C LYS A 7 -3.79 -6.43 39.77
N ARG A 8 -3.71 -7.39 40.69
CA ARG A 8 -3.08 -8.70 40.43
C ARG A 8 -3.78 -9.47 39.32
N GLU A 9 -5.11 -9.41 39.27
CA GLU A 9 -5.91 -10.04 38.21
C GLU A 9 -5.62 -9.41 36.84
N SER A 10 -5.58 -8.08 36.78
CA SER A 10 -5.27 -7.30 35.57
C SER A 10 -3.83 -7.51 35.06
N GLU A 11 -2.87 -7.70 35.96
CA GLU A 11 -1.48 -8.05 35.60
C GLU A 11 -1.39 -9.47 35.03
N ARG A 12 -2.03 -10.47 35.66
CA ARG A 12 -2.09 -11.83 35.11
C ARG A 12 -2.73 -11.89 33.73
N LEU A 13 -3.81 -11.13 33.53
CA LEU A 13 -4.47 -11.04 32.22
C LEU A 13 -3.51 -10.46 31.18
N ARG A 14 -2.78 -9.39 31.53
CA ARG A 14 -1.76 -8.78 30.66
C ARG A 14 -0.67 -9.75 30.26
N GLU A 15 -0.10 -10.47 31.21
CA GLU A 15 0.93 -11.48 30.96
C GLU A 15 0.42 -12.58 30.03
N SER A 16 -0.80 -13.08 30.25
CA SER A 16 -1.40 -14.10 29.38
C SER A 16 -1.63 -13.61 27.94
N LEU A 17 -2.07 -12.36 27.76
CA LEU A 17 -2.28 -11.77 26.44
C LEU A 17 -0.94 -11.48 25.75
N ALA A 18 0.07 -11.04 26.50
CA ALA A 18 1.44 -10.84 26.04
C ALA A 18 2.03 -12.14 25.47
N LEU A 19 1.88 -13.26 26.18
CA LEU A 19 2.34 -14.56 25.71
C LEU A 19 1.63 -14.98 24.40
N ARG A 20 0.31 -14.80 24.32
CA ARG A 20 -0.48 -15.10 23.11
C ARG A 20 -0.07 -14.22 21.92
N ALA A 21 0.09 -12.91 22.14
CA ALA A 21 0.52 -11.98 21.10
C ALA A 21 1.92 -12.35 20.57
N THR A 22 2.86 -12.65 21.47
CA THR A 22 4.22 -13.07 21.12
C THR A 22 4.22 -14.36 20.30
N ALA A 23 3.44 -15.36 20.70
CA ALA A 23 3.32 -16.63 19.97
C ALA A 23 2.78 -16.46 18.54
N MET A 24 1.97 -15.43 18.30
CA MET A 24 1.45 -15.08 16.97
C MET A 24 2.37 -14.13 16.18
N GLY A 25 3.52 -13.74 16.73
CA GLY A 25 4.44 -12.76 16.13
C GLY A 25 3.88 -11.33 16.09
N MET A 26 2.91 -11.00 16.94
CA MET A 26 2.35 -9.65 17.02
C MET A 26 3.26 -8.73 17.83
N HIS A 27 3.38 -7.47 17.41
CA HIS A 27 4.21 -6.48 18.09
C HIS A 27 3.62 -6.09 19.46
N MET A 28 4.45 -6.19 20.50
CA MET A 28 4.06 -6.02 21.91
C MET A 28 3.67 -4.58 22.29
N SER A 29 3.95 -3.60 21.44
CA SER A 29 3.61 -2.19 21.68
C SER A 29 2.11 -1.90 21.68
N GLY A 30 1.27 -2.82 21.18
CA GLY A 30 -0.19 -2.68 21.17
C GLY A 30 -0.88 -3.11 22.47
N ILE A 31 -0.17 -3.73 23.41
CA ILE A 31 -0.74 -4.19 24.67
C ILE A 31 -0.96 -2.98 25.59
N PRO A 32 -2.18 -2.77 26.11
CA PRO A 32 -2.46 -1.71 27.07
C PRO A 32 -1.48 -1.71 28.24
N ARG A 33 -0.96 -0.53 28.58
CA ARG A 33 -0.09 -0.37 29.74
C ARG A 33 -0.94 -0.21 30.99
N PHE A 34 -0.44 -0.76 32.09
CA PHE A 34 -1.09 -0.57 33.38
C PHE A 34 -1.15 0.92 33.73
N PRO A 35 -2.29 1.45 34.22
CA PRO A 35 -2.42 2.87 34.51
C PRO A 35 -1.49 3.28 35.66
N ASN A 36 -0.92 4.49 35.56
CA ASN A 36 -0.01 5.04 36.57
C ASN A 36 -0.74 5.39 37.87
N GLU A 37 -1.99 5.84 37.76
CA GLU A 37 -2.87 6.12 38.90
C GLU A 37 -3.90 4.99 39.05
N ILE A 38 -3.99 4.41 40.25
CA ILE A 38 -4.85 3.25 40.53
C ILE A 38 -6.14 3.76 41.20
N THR A 39 -7.07 4.22 40.38
CA THR A 39 -8.44 4.56 40.76
C THR A 39 -9.40 3.48 40.22
N MET A 40 -10.65 3.45 40.69
CA MET A 40 -11.62 2.50 40.14
C MET A 40 -11.86 2.75 38.65
N GLU A 41 -12.00 4.01 38.26
CA GLU A 41 -12.24 4.41 36.87
C GLU A 41 -11.05 4.12 35.94
N SER A 42 -9.80 4.27 36.41
CA SER A 42 -8.63 3.91 35.61
C SER A 42 -8.52 2.40 35.41
N MET A 43 -8.86 1.61 36.42
CA MET A 43 -8.86 0.14 36.34
C MET A 43 -9.98 -0.40 35.46
N ASP A 44 -11.16 0.24 35.46
CA ASP A 44 -12.27 -0.15 34.60
C ASP A 44 -11.97 0.18 33.12
N ARG A 45 -11.44 1.38 32.82
CA ARG A 45 -10.94 1.70 31.46
C ARG A 45 -9.87 0.74 30.98
N TYR A 46 -8.90 0.42 31.83
CA TYR A 46 -7.85 -0.54 31.50
C TYR A 46 -8.42 -1.94 31.19
N ARG A 47 -9.45 -2.38 31.90
CA ARG A 47 -10.14 -3.66 31.61
C ARG A 47 -10.82 -3.64 30.24
N ASP A 48 -11.49 -2.56 29.88
CA ASP A 48 -12.15 -2.42 28.59
C ASP A 48 -11.14 -2.42 27.43
N GLU A 49 -10.03 -1.69 27.58
CA GLU A 49 -8.93 -1.71 26.61
C GLU A 49 -8.34 -3.12 26.44
N MET A 50 -8.13 -3.82 27.54
CA MET A 50 -7.64 -5.19 27.56
C MET A 50 -8.61 -6.16 26.87
N LYS A 51 -9.92 -5.98 27.05
CA LYS A 51 -10.95 -6.75 26.37
C LYS A 51 -10.90 -6.51 24.86
N GLY A 52 -10.84 -5.25 24.43
CA GLY A 52 -10.71 -4.90 23.02
C GLY A 52 -9.43 -5.46 22.38
N TYR A 53 -8.31 -5.47 23.11
CA TYR A 53 -7.07 -6.09 22.65
C TYR A 53 -7.18 -7.61 22.52
N SER A 54 -7.84 -8.28 23.48
CA SER A 54 -8.12 -9.71 23.41
C SER A 54 -8.99 -10.07 22.19
N ASP A 55 -10.00 -9.25 21.87
CA ASP A 55 -10.84 -9.48 20.69
C ASP A 55 -10.05 -9.33 19.39
N LYS A 56 -9.14 -8.35 19.31
CA LYS A 56 -8.21 -8.21 18.16
C LYS A 56 -7.32 -9.43 17.98
N ILE A 57 -6.72 -9.92 19.06
CA ILE A 57 -5.92 -11.16 19.07
C ILE A 57 -6.75 -12.33 18.53
N ARG A 58 -8.00 -12.48 18.98
CA ARG A 58 -8.88 -13.57 18.54
C ARG A 58 -9.18 -13.48 17.04
N VAL A 59 -9.53 -12.30 16.54
CA VAL A 59 -9.82 -12.09 15.11
C VAL A 59 -8.58 -12.36 14.25
N GLU A 60 -7.41 -11.88 14.66
CA GLU A 60 -6.15 -12.16 13.95
C GLU A 60 -5.80 -13.66 13.97
N PHE A 61 -6.05 -14.34 15.09
CA PHE A 61 -5.87 -15.79 15.17
C PHE A 61 -6.80 -16.56 14.22
N GLU A 62 -8.08 -16.16 14.14
CA GLU A 62 -9.04 -16.73 13.20
C GLU A 62 -8.63 -16.47 11.74
N ARG A 63 -8.12 -15.27 11.43
CA ARG A 63 -7.56 -14.93 10.11
C ARG A 63 -6.35 -15.80 9.77
N GLN A 64 -5.44 -16.00 10.72
CA GLN A 64 -4.28 -16.87 10.52
C GLN A 64 -4.69 -18.34 10.33
N ARG A 65 -5.75 -18.83 10.98
CA ARG A 65 -6.23 -20.21 10.78
C ARG A 65 -7.09 -20.39 9.53
N ASN A 66 -7.68 -19.33 9.01
CA ASN A 66 -8.51 -19.39 7.82
C ASN A 66 -7.64 -19.56 6.56
N LYS A 67 -7.63 -20.78 6.02
CA LYS A 67 -6.87 -21.15 4.80
C LYS A 67 -7.24 -20.28 3.59
N HIS A 68 -8.51 -19.90 3.46
CA HIS A 68 -8.97 -19.04 2.36
C HIS A 68 -8.40 -17.62 2.50
N PHE A 69 -8.34 -17.09 3.72
CA PHE A 69 -7.71 -15.79 3.98
C PHE A 69 -6.20 -15.83 3.69
N GLN A 70 -5.50 -16.90 4.09
CA GLN A 70 -4.10 -17.11 3.73
C GLN A 70 -3.90 -17.19 2.22
N GLU A 71 -4.80 -17.87 1.51
CA GLU A 71 -4.75 -18.00 0.06
C GLU A 71 -4.95 -16.66 -0.65
N ILE A 72 -5.97 -15.88 -0.26
CA ILE A 72 -6.17 -14.51 -0.75
C ILE A 72 -4.92 -13.66 -0.49
N THR A 73 -4.41 -13.66 0.74
CA THR A 73 -3.23 -12.87 1.11
C THR A 73 -1.99 -13.30 0.33
N ARG A 74 -1.82 -14.60 0.09
CA ARG A 74 -0.74 -15.15 -0.74
C ARG A 74 -0.91 -14.76 -2.21
N ASN A 75 -2.12 -14.78 -2.74
CA ASN A 75 -2.41 -14.39 -4.12
C ASN A 75 -2.24 -12.88 -4.33
N LEU A 76 -2.57 -12.05 -3.33
CA LEU A 76 -2.26 -10.63 -3.31
C LEU A 76 -0.75 -10.41 -3.29
N ARG A 77 0.00 -11.05 -2.39
CA ARG A 77 1.48 -10.98 -2.38
C ARG A 77 2.13 -11.49 -3.67
N LYS A 78 1.54 -12.46 -4.36
CA LYS A 78 2.00 -12.93 -5.68
C LYS A 78 1.67 -11.94 -6.81
N ARG A 79 0.52 -11.26 -6.75
CA ARG A 79 0.20 -10.12 -7.63
C ARG A 79 1.13 -8.95 -7.36
N ASP A 80 1.43 -8.72 -6.08
CA ASP A 80 2.38 -7.73 -5.57
C ASP A 80 3.81 -8.30 -5.49
N GLY A 81 4.12 -9.28 -6.34
CA GLY A 81 5.48 -9.48 -6.84
C GLY A 81 5.92 -8.28 -7.68
N TYR A 82 5.73 -7.08 -7.14
CA TYR A 82 6.24 -5.81 -7.62
C TYR A 82 7.75 -5.93 -7.54
N ILE A 83 8.34 -6.44 -8.61
CA ILE A 83 9.59 -5.87 -9.04
C ILE A 83 9.24 -4.38 -9.21
N SER A 84 9.61 -3.53 -8.25
CA SER A 84 9.34 -2.09 -8.31
C SER A 84 9.81 -1.63 -9.69
N LEU A 85 8.84 -1.27 -10.53
CA LEU A 85 9.12 -0.84 -11.88
C LEU A 85 9.43 0.63 -11.77
N VAL A 86 10.64 0.98 -12.20
CA VAL A 86 11.16 2.33 -12.12
C VAL A 86 11.23 2.94 -13.50
N CYS A 87 11.02 4.25 -13.57
CA CYS A 87 11.26 5.01 -14.79
C CYS A 87 12.77 5.14 -15.01
N PRO A 88 13.34 4.68 -16.13
CA PRO A 88 14.77 4.84 -16.41
C PRO A 88 15.20 6.29 -16.63
N LYS A 89 14.26 7.24 -16.78
CA LYS A 89 14.57 8.66 -16.93
C LYS A 89 14.51 9.45 -15.64
N CYS A 90 13.42 9.34 -14.88
CA CYS A 90 13.22 10.13 -13.67
C CYS A 90 13.44 9.35 -12.37
N GLY A 91 13.60 8.03 -12.43
CA GLY A 91 13.79 7.17 -11.26
C GLY A 91 12.55 6.95 -10.41
N GLU A 92 11.39 7.50 -10.80
CA GLU A 92 10.14 7.32 -10.06
C GLU A 92 9.55 5.92 -10.25
N ASP A 93 8.87 5.44 -9.20
CA ASP A 93 8.14 4.19 -9.17
C ASP A 93 6.83 4.22 -9.98
N ASP A 94 6.19 3.05 -10.09
CA ASP A 94 4.91 2.89 -10.78
C ASP A 94 3.74 3.56 -10.03
N HIS A 95 3.17 4.59 -10.66
CA HIS A 95 1.96 5.29 -10.21
C HIS A 95 0.66 4.63 -10.71
N GLY A 96 0.74 3.44 -11.32
CA GLY A 96 -0.41 2.68 -11.83
C GLY A 96 -0.85 3.07 -13.24
N ASN A 97 -0.09 3.94 -13.91
CA ASN A 97 -0.40 4.43 -15.26
C ASN A 97 -0.08 3.37 -16.31
N ARG A 98 -1.05 3.04 -17.19
CA ARG A 98 -0.89 2.02 -18.21
C ARG A 98 -1.18 2.53 -19.62
N MET A 99 -0.37 2.11 -20.58
CA MET A 99 -0.60 2.30 -22.02
C MET A 99 -0.53 0.94 -22.72
N ASN A 100 -1.60 0.54 -23.40
CA ASN A 100 -1.74 -0.79 -24.02
C ASN A 100 -1.47 -1.94 -23.03
N GLY A 101 -1.97 -1.81 -21.80
CA GLY A 101 -1.81 -2.79 -20.73
C GLY A 101 -0.41 -2.84 -20.08
N LYS A 102 0.56 -2.07 -20.57
CA LYS A 102 1.92 -1.98 -20.02
C LYS A 102 2.08 -0.74 -19.15
N PRO A 103 2.89 -0.77 -18.08
CA PRO A 103 3.09 0.36 -17.17
C PRO A 103 4.01 1.44 -17.78
N TYR A 104 3.64 2.72 -17.65
CA TYR A 104 4.35 3.87 -18.20
C TYR A 104 4.42 5.03 -17.20
N CYS A 105 5.55 5.72 -17.17
CA CYS A 105 5.70 7.01 -16.54
C CYS A 105 5.21 8.12 -17.48
N PHE A 106 4.41 9.04 -16.96
CA PHE A 106 3.89 10.21 -17.69
C PHE A 106 4.48 11.53 -17.20
N MET A 107 5.58 11.49 -16.44
CA MET A 107 6.29 12.69 -15.96
C MET A 107 7.05 13.39 -17.11
N ASN A 108 6.31 13.89 -18.09
CA ASN A 108 6.82 14.48 -19.33
C ASN A 108 7.79 15.64 -19.07
N THR A 109 7.57 16.41 -18.01
CA THR A 109 8.47 17.48 -17.56
C THR A 109 9.87 16.96 -17.19
N LYS A 110 9.95 15.76 -16.60
CA LYS A 110 11.21 15.09 -16.26
C LYS A 110 11.78 14.25 -17.42
N HIS A 111 11.01 14.01 -18.48
CA HIS A 111 11.41 13.19 -19.62
C HIS A 111 12.06 13.98 -20.76
N GLY A 112 12.20 15.30 -20.63
CA GLY A 112 12.88 16.14 -21.63
C GLY A 112 12.25 16.05 -23.03
N GLY A 113 10.92 15.92 -23.10
CA GLY A 113 10.19 15.84 -24.37
C GLY A 113 10.12 14.45 -25.01
N LEU A 114 10.61 13.39 -24.35
CA LEU A 114 10.50 12.00 -24.83
C LEU A 114 9.07 11.43 -24.75
N GLY A 115 8.14 12.14 -24.10
CA GLY A 115 6.78 11.67 -23.87
C GLY A 115 6.71 10.56 -22.81
N PRO A 116 5.69 9.69 -22.86
CA PRO A 116 5.53 8.59 -21.93
C PRO A 116 6.69 7.59 -22.01
N VAL A 117 7.30 7.27 -20.88
CA VAL A 117 8.47 6.36 -20.79
C VAL A 117 8.03 5.03 -20.17
N PRO A 118 8.35 3.87 -20.77
CA PRO A 118 7.95 2.58 -20.19
C PRO A 118 8.64 2.34 -18.85
N LEU A 119 7.89 1.84 -17.88
CA LEU A 119 8.42 1.42 -16.59
C LEU A 119 9.02 0.01 -16.71
N MET A 120 10.17 -0.21 -16.07
CA MET A 120 10.92 -1.46 -16.15
C MET A 120 11.65 -1.76 -14.85
N THR A 121 12.23 -2.95 -14.75
CA THR A 121 12.98 -3.34 -13.55
C THR A 121 14.24 -2.46 -13.38
N PRO A 122 14.72 -2.22 -12.16
CA PRO A 122 15.87 -1.33 -11.92
C PRO A 122 17.14 -1.78 -12.64
N GLU A 123 17.32 -3.09 -12.83
CA GLU A 123 18.43 -3.67 -13.58
C GLU A 123 18.39 -3.24 -15.05
N LYS A 124 17.22 -3.38 -15.70
CA LYS A 124 17.04 -2.99 -17.11
C LYS A 124 17.04 -1.48 -17.31
N ALA A 125 16.69 -0.73 -16.27
CA ALA A 125 16.68 0.72 -16.32
C ALA A 125 18.07 1.33 -16.50
N LYS A 126 19.12 0.69 -15.98
CA LYS A 126 20.52 1.17 -16.09
C LYS A 126 21.03 1.17 -17.53
N ASP A 127 20.66 0.14 -18.29
CA ASP A 127 21.10 -0.03 -19.68
C ASP A 127 20.13 0.58 -20.69
N TRP A 128 19.07 1.23 -20.22
CA TRP A 128 18.02 1.75 -21.08
C TRP A 128 18.49 2.99 -21.85
N LYS A 129 18.41 2.92 -23.18
CA LYS A 129 18.67 4.04 -24.08
C LYS A 129 17.35 4.58 -24.63
N PRO A 130 17.16 5.92 -24.64
CA PRO A 130 15.94 6.50 -25.19
C PRO A 130 15.84 6.16 -26.69
N PRO A 131 14.63 5.87 -27.20
CA PRO A 131 14.44 5.61 -28.61
C PRO A 131 14.82 6.84 -29.43
N THR A 132 15.67 6.66 -30.44
CA THR A 132 16.20 7.70 -31.33
C THR A 132 15.18 8.20 -32.36
N LYS A 133 13.88 8.16 -32.03
CA LYS A 133 12.82 8.50 -32.98
C LYS A 133 12.86 10.01 -33.25
N LYS A 134 13.58 10.39 -34.31
CA LYS A 134 13.38 11.67 -35.00
C LYS A 134 11.88 11.74 -35.28
N PHE A 135 11.18 12.68 -34.65
CA PHE A 135 9.79 12.95 -34.94
C PHE A 135 9.76 13.34 -36.43
N LYS A 136 9.36 12.42 -37.32
CA LYS A 136 9.01 12.80 -38.68
C LYS A 136 7.81 13.72 -38.51
N LYS A 137 8.01 15.04 -38.64
CA LYS A 137 6.89 15.98 -38.80
C LYS A 137 6.04 15.39 -39.92
N LYS A 138 4.81 14.98 -39.61
CA LYS A 138 3.83 14.75 -40.67
C LYS A 138 3.66 16.11 -41.33
N ASP A 139 3.82 16.15 -42.64
CA ASP A 139 3.58 17.36 -43.44
C ASP A 139 2.23 17.96 -43.04
N SER A 140 2.19 19.29 -42.92
CA SER A 140 0.98 20.03 -42.64
C SER A 140 -0.06 19.71 -43.70
N TRP A 141 -1.21 19.17 -43.30
CA TRP A 141 -2.36 19.15 -44.18
C TRP A 141 -2.80 20.60 -44.36
N GLU A 142 -2.48 21.21 -45.52
CA GLU A 142 -3.16 22.41 -45.96
C GLU A 142 -4.62 22.03 -46.24
N LEU A 143 -5.53 22.72 -45.55
CA LEU A 143 -6.95 22.56 -45.78
C LEU A 143 -7.25 23.18 -47.15
N ASP A 144 -7.53 22.36 -48.15
CA ASP A 144 -7.96 22.86 -49.46
C ASP A 144 -9.35 23.50 -49.30
N THR A 145 -9.39 24.84 -49.32
CA THR A 145 -10.62 25.61 -49.16
C THR A 145 -11.50 25.61 -50.42
N SER A 146 -11.11 24.90 -51.48
CA SER A 146 -11.89 24.82 -52.72
C SER A 146 -13.14 23.93 -52.64
N ASP A 147 -13.25 23.07 -51.62
CA ASP A 147 -14.42 22.19 -51.38
C ASP A 147 -15.56 22.84 -50.54
N ILE A 148 -15.44 24.11 -50.16
CA ILE A 148 -16.54 24.83 -49.47
C ILE A 148 -17.57 25.27 -50.52
N VAL A 149 -18.46 24.35 -50.89
CA VAL A 149 -19.66 24.62 -51.66
C VAL A 149 -20.51 25.66 -50.91
N ARG A 150 -20.62 26.86 -51.50
CA ARG A 150 -21.61 27.86 -51.08
C ARG A 150 -23.00 27.37 -51.46
N GLU A 151 -23.71 26.80 -50.51
CA GLU A 151 -25.17 26.81 -50.53
C GLU A 151 -25.69 27.73 -49.42
N ARG A 152 -26.36 28.82 -49.82
CA ARG A 152 -27.66 29.24 -49.27
C ARG A 152 -28.24 30.42 -50.05
N LYS A 153 -29.35 30.09 -50.74
CA LYS A 153 -30.49 30.89 -51.24
C LYS A 153 -30.27 31.83 -52.41
#